data_AF-A0A418AWQ1-F1
#
_entry.id   AF-A0A418AWQ1-F1
#
_cell.length_a   1.000
_cell.length_b   1.000
_cell.length_c   1.000
_cell.angle_alpha   90.00
_cell.angle_beta   90.00
_cell.angle_gamma   90.00
#
_symmetry.space_group_name_H-M   'P 1'
#
loop_
_entity.id
_entity.type
_entity.pdbx_description
1 polymer ?
#
loop_
_entity_poly.entity_id
_entity_poly.type
_entity_poly.pdbx_seq_one_letter_code
_entity_poly.pdbx_strand_id
1 'polypeptide(L)'
;MDAYKLCYCTRRPLPRNAQDIGAWFIYLGLLSRSCVAMNLGVLFLTASNFEHYSSQDRWTFYMLSVAVALVAYEVLWFVVPNRPENAATILERHEFLKQKYLFAYENSAAGAAGGGIGAFAHHEPSCQEMLDTLESYSADALTTLNTRVELLSRFNTLFAPKQSVTDDDSAPPHAIELTNAGCAPTVLTGIDAIREAVRRSSGLFDDEDTMSGMN
;
A
#
# COMPACT_ATOMS: atom_id res chain seq x y z
N MET A 1 15.78 10.21 -11.85
CA MET A 1 15.87 11.68 -12.04
C MET A 1 14.73 12.44 -11.35
N ASP A 2 13.47 12.02 -11.50
CA ASP A 2 12.33 12.78 -10.94
C ASP A 2 12.35 12.95 -9.41
N ALA A 3 12.78 11.92 -8.67
CA ALA A 3 12.96 12.02 -7.22
C ALA A 3 14.00 13.09 -6.84
N TYR A 4 15.14 13.14 -7.53
CA TYR A 4 16.16 14.17 -7.32
C TYR A 4 15.60 15.56 -7.61
N LYS A 5 14.84 15.72 -8.71
CA LYS A 5 14.19 16.98 -9.06
C LYS A 5 13.21 17.44 -7.97
N LEU A 6 12.42 16.52 -7.42
CA LEU A 6 11.47 16.81 -6.34
C LEU A 6 12.16 17.21 -5.02
N CYS A 7 13.29 16.57 -4.69
CA CYS A 7 14.02 16.82 -3.45
C CYS A 7 14.91 18.07 -3.49
N TYR A 8 15.59 18.33 -4.62
CA TYR A 8 16.66 19.32 -4.70
C TYR A 8 16.39 20.48 -5.68
N CYS A 9 15.51 20.30 -6.67
CA CYS A 9 15.32 21.29 -7.73
C CYS A 9 13.99 22.05 -7.64
N THR A 10 13.04 21.59 -6.83
CA THR A 10 11.71 22.21 -6.71
C THR A 10 11.37 22.49 -5.25
N ARG A 11 10.60 23.56 -5.01
CA ARG A 11 10.01 23.82 -3.69
C ARG A 11 8.96 22.74 -3.37
N ARG A 12 8.84 22.37 -2.09
CA ARG A 12 7.89 21.34 -1.63
C ARG A 12 6.46 21.65 -2.12
N PRO A 13 5.84 20.74 -2.89
CA PRO A 13 4.46 20.94 -3.37
C PRO A 13 3.47 20.78 -2.21
N LEU A 14 2.32 21.45 -2.34
CA LEU A 14 1.20 21.30 -1.41
C LEU A 14 0.57 19.91 -1.59
N PRO A 15 0.27 19.18 -0.50
CA PRO A 15 -0.37 17.88 -0.60
C PRO A 15 -1.76 18.03 -1.21
N ARG A 16 -2.02 17.29 -2.29
CA ARG A 16 -3.33 17.26 -2.95
C ARG A 16 -3.83 15.83 -2.96
N ASN A 17 -5.04 15.61 -2.48
CA ASN A 17 -5.68 14.29 -2.54
C ASN A 17 -6.04 14.00 -3.99
N ALA A 18 -5.56 12.86 -4.50
CA ALA A 18 -5.93 12.30 -5.80
C ALA A 18 -6.22 10.82 -5.59
N GLN A 19 -7.37 10.36 -6.09
CA GLN A 19 -7.75 8.94 -6.02
C GLN A 19 -7.15 8.14 -7.17
N ASP A 20 -6.97 8.79 -8.32
CA ASP A 20 -6.54 8.22 -9.58
C ASP A 20 -5.60 9.17 -10.34
N ILE A 21 -5.00 8.66 -11.41
CA ILE A 21 -4.15 9.46 -12.31
C ILE A 21 -4.97 10.46 -13.17
N GLY A 22 -6.30 10.35 -13.15
CA GLY A 22 -7.24 11.22 -13.84
C GLY A 22 -7.25 11.02 -15.35
N ALA A 23 -7.32 12.12 -16.10
CA ALA A 23 -7.46 12.13 -17.56
C ALA A 23 -6.35 11.37 -18.31
N TRP A 24 -5.16 11.23 -17.71
CA TRP A 24 -4.06 10.44 -18.27
C TRP A 24 -4.45 8.98 -18.53
N PHE A 25 -5.33 8.40 -17.71
CA PHE A 25 -5.81 7.05 -17.94
C PHE A 25 -6.57 6.92 -19.27
N ILE A 26 -7.37 7.93 -19.61
CA ILE A 26 -8.13 7.99 -20.87
C ILE A 26 -7.16 8.10 -22.05
N TYR A 27 -6.15 8.98 -21.94
CA TYR A 27 -5.16 9.15 -23.01
C TYR A 27 -4.31 7.91 -23.24
N LEU A 28 -3.89 7.24 -22.16
CA LEU A 28 -3.15 5.98 -22.26
C LEU A 28 -4.00 4.86 -22.87
N GLY A 29 -5.29 4.81 -22.53
CA GLY A 29 -6.23 3.86 -23.14
C GLY A 29 -6.51 4.13 -24.62
N LEU A 30 -6.48 5.39 -25.05
CA LEU A 30 -6.61 5.74 -26.47
C LEU A 30 -5.32 5.40 -27.23
N LEU A 31 -4.16 5.67 -26.61
CA LEU A 31 -2.85 5.36 -27.16
C LEU A 31 -2.62 3.84 -27.30
N SER A 32 -3.08 3.04 -26.33
CA SER A 32 -2.96 1.58 -26.44
C SER A 32 -3.76 1.03 -27.63
N ARG A 33 -4.98 1.54 -27.86
CA ARG A 33 -5.82 1.16 -29.00
C ARG A 33 -5.22 1.60 -30.33
N SER A 34 -4.67 2.80 -30.41
CA SER A 34 -4.02 3.28 -31.63
C SER A 34 -2.72 2.52 -31.93
N CYS A 35 -1.99 2.10 -30.90
CA CYS A 35 -0.78 1.28 -31.03
C CYS A 35 -1.05 -0.05 -31.74
N VAL A 36 -2.18 -0.71 -31.45
CA VAL A 36 -2.59 -1.95 -32.15
C VAL A 36 -2.74 -1.69 -33.64
N ALA A 37 -3.53 -0.68 -34.03
CA ALA A 37 -3.73 -0.35 -35.45
C ALA A 37 -2.41 0.02 -36.15
N MET A 38 -1.57 0.82 -35.49
CA MET A 38 -0.28 1.25 -36.06
C MET A 38 0.68 0.08 -36.26
N ASN A 39 0.83 -0.80 -35.26
CA ASN A 39 1.74 -1.94 -35.35
C ASN A 39 1.30 -2.93 -36.42
N LEU A 40 0.00 -3.23 -36.52
CA LEU A 40 -0.53 -4.04 -37.61
C LEU A 40 -0.38 -3.33 -38.96
N GLY A 41 -0.54 -2.01 -39.00
CA GLY A 41 -0.34 -1.21 -40.21
C GLY A 41 1.07 -1.34 -40.75
N VAL A 42 2.07 -1.18 -39.87
CA VAL A 42 3.48 -1.40 -40.22
C VAL A 42 3.71 -2.85 -40.67
N LEU A 43 3.13 -3.84 -39.98
CA LEU A 43 3.27 -5.25 -40.35
C LEU A 43 2.73 -5.54 -41.75
N PHE A 44 1.51 -5.11 -42.07
CA PHE A 44 0.88 -5.40 -43.36
C PHE A 44 1.43 -4.54 -44.52
N LEU A 45 1.88 -3.33 -44.25
CA LEU A 45 2.42 -2.43 -45.29
C LEU A 45 3.90 -2.65 -45.56
N THR A 46 4.68 -3.08 -44.57
CA THR A 46 6.15 -3.17 -44.66
C THR A 46 6.66 -4.61 -44.75
N ALA A 47 5.95 -5.61 -44.23
CA ALA A 47 6.44 -6.98 -44.29
C ALA A 47 6.34 -7.58 -45.70
N SER A 48 7.42 -8.21 -46.15
CA SER A 48 7.51 -8.90 -47.45
C SER A 48 6.56 -10.11 -47.56
N ASN A 49 6.12 -10.67 -46.43
CA ASN A 49 5.17 -11.79 -46.39
C ASN A 49 3.84 -11.51 -47.11
N PHE A 50 3.46 -10.24 -47.27
CA PHE A 50 2.20 -9.84 -47.89
C PHE A 50 2.36 -9.23 -49.28
N GLU A 51 3.57 -9.26 -49.84
CA GLU A 51 3.88 -8.66 -51.15
C GLU A 51 3.26 -9.42 -52.32
N HIS A 52 2.98 -10.71 -52.14
CA HIS A 52 2.34 -11.56 -53.16
C HIS A 52 0.82 -11.39 -53.26
N TYR A 53 0.18 -10.68 -52.32
CA TYR A 53 -1.26 -10.43 -52.36
C TYR A 53 -1.60 -9.17 -53.15
N SER A 54 -2.79 -9.18 -53.77
CA SER A 54 -3.33 -7.97 -54.39
C SER A 54 -3.46 -6.84 -53.35
N SER A 55 -3.29 -5.59 -53.79
CA SER A 55 -3.42 -4.42 -52.93
C SER A 55 -4.75 -4.39 -52.19
N GLN A 56 -5.85 -4.84 -52.82
CA GLN A 56 -7.17 -4.90 -52.18
C GLN A 56 -7.21 -5.94 -51.06
N ASP A 57 -6.73 -7.15 -51.32
CA ASP A 57 -6.70 -8.24 -50.33
C ASP A 57 -5.88 -7.83 -49.10
N ARG A 58 -4.74 -7.18 -49.30
CA ARG A 58 -3.88 -6.68 -48.22
C ARG A 58 -4.59 -5.69 -47.29
N TRP A 59 -5.36 -4.75 -47.83
CA TRP A 59 -6.15 -3.81 -47.04
C TRP A 59 -7.29 -4.51 -46.30
N THR A 60 -7.93 -5.52 -46.91
CA THR A 60 -8.98 -6.30 -46.22
C THR A 60 -8.43 -7.12 -45.07
N PHE A 61 -7.29 -7.80 -45.25
CA PHE A 61 -6.63 -8.55 -44.17
C PHE A 61 -6.14 -7.64 -43.05
N TYR A 62 -5.63 -6.45 -43.39
CA TYR A 62 -5.29 -5.43 -42.40
C TYR A 62 -6.53 -5.01 -41.59
N MET A 63 -7.63 -4.60 -42.24
CA MET A 63 -8.83 -4.17 -41.52
C MET A 63 -9.45 -5.29 -40.68
N LEU A 64 -9.47 -6.53 -41.20
CA LEU A 64 -9.95 -7.70 -40.48
C LEU A 64 -9.08 -8.00 -39.25
N SER A 65 -7.75 -8.01 -39.41
CA SER A 65 -6.83 -8.30 -38.32
C SER A 65 -6.85 -7.22 -37.24
N VAL A 66 -6.97 -5.94 -37.60
CA VAL A 66 -7.15 -4.84 -36.65
C VAL A 66 -8.47 -5.00 -35.89
N ALA A 67 -9.57 -5.33 -36.58
CA ALA A 67 -10.86 -5.56 -35.93
C ALA A 67 -10.78 -6.72 -34.93
N VAL A 68 -10.19 -7.87 -35.32
CA VAL A 68 -10.01 -9.03 -34.45
C VAL A 68 -9.12 -8.69 -33.25
N ALA A 69 -8.01 -7.98 -33.46
CA ALA A 69 -7.09 -7.59 -32.40
C ALA A 69 -7.74 -6.61 -31.40
N LEU A 70 -8.56 -5.66 -31.88
CA LEU A 70 -9.30 -4.75 -31.01
C LEU A 70 -10.39 -5.47 -30.21
N VAL A 71 -11.10 -6.43 -30.82
CA VAL A 71 -12.06 -7.27 -30.09
C VAL A 71 -11.33 -8.07 -29.01
N ALA A 72 -10.19 -8.68 -29.34
CA ALA A 72 -9.39 -9.41 -28.36
C ALA A 72 -8.91 -8.50 -27.22
N TYR A 73 -8.52 -7.26 -27.52
CA TYR A 73 -8.16 -6.25 -26.52
C TYR A 73 -9.30 -5.96 -25.55
N GLU A 74 -10.52 -5.74 -26.06
CA GLU A 74 -11.68 -5.48 -25.21
C GLU A 74 -12.09 -6.71 -24.39
N VAL A 75 -11.99 -7.92 -24.96
CA VAL A 75 -12.20 -9.18 -24.21
C VAL A 75 -11.19 -9.29 -23.06
N LEU A 76 -9.92 -8.99 -23.30
CA LEU A 76 -8.89 -9.03 -22.27
C LEU A 76 -9.19 -8.04 -21.14
N TRP A 77 -9.74 -6.87 -21.49
CA TRP A 77 -10.19 -5.87 -20.51
C TRP A 77 -11.33 -6.40 -19.62
N PHE A 78 -12.24 -7.20 -20.16
CA PHE A 78 -13.31 -7.85 -19.37
C PHE A 78 -12.81 -8.99 -18.47
N VAL A 79 -11.76 -9.70 -18.89
CA VAL A 79 -11.20 -10.83 -18.13
C VAL A 79 -10.43 -10.36 -16.90
N VAL A 80 -9.76 -9.20 -16.99
CA VAL A 80 -8.96 -8.67 -15.90
C VAL A 80 -9.89 -8.09 -14.81
N PRO A 81 -9.84 -8.59 -13.56
CA PRO A 81 -10.67 -8.06 -12.49
C PRO A 81 -10.28 -6.61 -12.16
N ASN A 82 -11.27 -5.73 -12.09
CA ASN A 82 -11.08 -4.28 -11.87
C ASN A 82 -10.46 -3.91 -10.51
N ARG A 83 -10.47 -4.83 -9.53
CA ARG A 83 -9.94 -4.60 -8.18
C ARG A 83 -9.29 -5.88 -7.64
N PRO A 84 -8.13 -5.77 -6.96
CA PRO A 84 -7.55 -6.91 -6.25
C PRO A 84 -8.41 -7.25 -5.01
N GLU A 85 -8.51 -8.54 -4.72
CA GLU A 85 -9.32 -9.13 -3.63
C GLU A 85 -9.04 -8.53 -2.24
N ASN A 86 -7.77 -8.19 -1.97
CA ASN A 86 -7.36 -7.58 -0.70
C ASN A 86 -7.96 -6.19 -0.51
N ALA A 87 -8.02 -5.39 -1.59
CA ALA A 87 -8.63 -4.07 -1.54
C ALA A 87 -10.15 -4.15 -1.38
N ALA A 88 -10.80 -5.14 -2.01
CA ALA A 88 -12.23 -5.39 -1.84
C ALA A 88 -12.56 -5.76 -0.38
N THR A 89 -11.80 -6.69 0.21
CA THR A 89 -11.98 -7.13 1.59
C THR A 89 -11.84 -5.98 2.59
N ILE A 90 -10.89 -5.06 2.36
CA ILE A 90 -10.69 -3.89 3.23
C ILE A 90 -11.89 -2.93 3.13
N LEU A 91 -12.39 -2.70 1.91
CA LEU A 91 -13.56 -1.85 1.69
C LEU A 91 -14.81 -2.43 2.35
N GLU A 92 -15.05 -3.73 2.20
CA GLU A 92 -16.20 -4.42 2.83
C GLU A 92 -16.15 -4.32 4.36
N ARG A 93 -14.97 -4.52 4.97
CA ARG A 93 -14.79 -4.35 6.42
C ARG A 93 -15.09 -2.91 6.84
N HIS A 94 -14.63 -1.95 6.05
CA HIS A 94 -14.83 -0.54 6.34
C HIS A 94 -16.31 -0.13 6.21
N GLU A 95 -17.03 -0.66 5.22
CA GLU A 95 -18.47 -0.47 5.07
C GLU A 95 -19.26 -1.12 6.22
N PHE A 96 -18.89 -2.34 6.62
CA PHE A 96 -19.49 -3.01 7.77
C PHE A 96 -19.32 -2.19 9.07
N LEU A 97 -18.13 -1.64 9.29
CA LEU A 97 -17.86 -0.76 10.43
C LEU A 97 -18.75 0.50 10.41
N LYS A 98 -18.90 1.14 9.24
CA LYS A 98 -19.81 2.30 9.09
C LYS A 98 -21.26 1.93 9.40
N GLN A 99 -21.73 0.79 8.87
CA GLN A 99 -23.09 0.33 9.11
C GLN A 99 -23.33 0.02 10.59
N LYS A 100 -22.40 -0.69 11.24
CA LYS A 100 -22.55 -1.14 12.62
C LYS A 100 -22.51 0.00 13.63
N TYR A 101 -21.63 0.98 13.43
CA TYR A 101 -21.37 2.00 14.46
C TYR A 101 -21.99 3.36 14.14
N LEU A 102 -22.12 3.73 12.87
CA LEU A 102 -22.66 5.04 12.48
C LEU A 102 -24.19 5.00 12.34
N PHE A 103 -24.70 4.04 11.57
CA PHE A 103 -26.14 3.97 11.26
C PHE A 103 -26.98 3.30 12.35
N ALA A 104 -26.43 2.32 13.09
CA ALA A 104 -27.14 1.74 14.24
C ALA A 104 -27.36 2.76 15.37
N TYR A 105 -26.42 3.70 15.53
CA TYR A 105 -26.55 4.81 16.47
C TYR A 105 -27.66 5.77 16.02
N GLU A 106 -27.67 6.18 14.76
CA GLU A 106 -28.68 7.10 14.21
C GLU A 106 -30.09 6.50 14.24
N ASN A 107 -30.27 5.22 13.91
CA ASN A 107 -31.58 4.55 14.03
C ASN A 107 -32.05 4.37 15.48
N SER A 108 -31.13 4.16 16.42
CA SER A 108 -31.47 4.10 17.84
C SER A 108 -31.87 5.48 18.38
N ALA A 109 -31.22 6.55 17.91
CA ALA A 109 -31.59 7.93 18.22
C ALA A 109 -32.92 8.35 17.58
N ALA A 110 -33.19 7.95 16.33
CA ALA A 110 -34.44 8.24 15.62
C ALA A 110 -35.64 7.42 16.16
N GLY A 111 -35.42 6.17 16.58
CA GLY A 111 -36.44 5.35 17.24
C GLY A 111 -36.87 5.88 18.60
N ALA A 112 -35.98 6.55 19.33
CA ALA A 112 -36.29 7.20 20.61
C ALA A 112 -37.16 8.47 20.47
N ALA A 113 -37.20 9.10 19.30
CA ALA A 113 -38.02 10.30 19.05
C ALA A 113 -39.49 9.98 18.69
N GLY A 114 -39.86 8.71 18.49
CA GLY A 114 -41.14 8.30 17.88
C GLY A 114 -42.15 7.54 18.75
N GLY A 115 -41.89 7.25 20.03
CA GLY A 115 -42.77 6.38 20.83
C GLY A 115 -42.87 6.78 22.29
N GLY A 116 -44.01 7.31 22.69
CA GLY A 116 -44.32 7.63 24.09
C GLY A 116 -44.61 6.41 24.96
N ILE A 117 -44.39 6.63 26.26
CA ILE A 117 -44.80 5.85 27.45
C ILE A 117 -43.81 4.78 27.90
N GLY A 118 -42.94 5.17 28.84
CA GLY A 118 -42.13 4.27 29.66
C GLY A 118 -40.95 5.00 30.29
N ALA A 119 -41.13 5.54 31.50
CA ALA A 119 -40.12 6.28 32.23
C ALA A 119 -38.87 5.43 32.51
N PHE A 120 -37.79 5.68 31.77
CA PHE A 120 -36.42 5.51 32.22
C PHE A 120 -35.67 6.78 31.84
N ALA A 121 -35.10 7.46 32.82
CA ALA A 121 -34.34 8.69 32.62
C ALA A 121 -33.12 8.38 31.74
N HIS A 122 -33.22 8.69 30.44
CA HIS A 122 -32.11 8.58 29.50
C HIS A 122 -31.28 9.87 29.57
N HIS A 123 -30.07 9.76 30.09
CA HIS A 123 -29.04 10.78 29.97
C HIS A 123 -28.61 10.83 28.50
N GLU A 124 -28.76 11.99 27.86
CA GLU A 124 -28.30 12.24 26.49
C GLU A 124 -26.78 12.45 26.55
N PRO A 125 -25.95 11.53 26.00
CA PRO A 125 -24.52 11.71 26.07
C PRO A 125 -24.09 12.81 25.11
N SER A 126 -23.45 13.85 25.65
CA SER A 126 -22.84 14.94 24.91
C SER A 126 -21.83 14.41 23.88
N CYS A 127 -21.60 15.12 22.77
CA CYS A 127 -20.51 14.83 21.82
C CYS A 127 -19.15 14.60 22.50
N GLN A 128 -18.96 15.17 23.70
CA GLN A 128 -17.80 14.96 24.54
C GLN A 128 -17.73 13.55 25.15
N GLU A 129 -18.85 12.96 25.59
CA GLU A 129 -18.88 11.57 26.05
C GLU A 129 -18.67 10.57 24.91
N MET A 130 -19.10 10.90 23.69
CA MET A 130 -18.75 10.14 22.49
C MET A 130 -17.26 10.18 22.19
N LEU A 131 -16.62 11.34 22.36
CA LEU A 131 -15.16 11.46 22.21
C LEU A 131 -14.43 10.70 23.32
N ASP A 132 -14.89 10.78 24.57
CA ASP A 132 -14.32 10.06 25.70
C ASP A 132 -14.46 8.54 25.55
N THR A 133 -15.57 8.05 25.00
CA THR A 133 -15.71 6.61 24.69
C THR A 133 -14.78 6.18 23.56
N LEU A 134 -14.59 7.01 22.54
CA LEU A 134 -13.62 6.75 21.47
C LEU A 134 -12.17 6.79 21.99
N GLU A 135 -11.87 7.72 22.91
CA GLU A 135 -10.56 7.87 23.54
C GLU A 135 -10.27 6.71 24.50
N SER A 136 -11.26 6.26 25.28
CA SER A 136 -11.16 5.07 26.12
C SER A 136 -10.93 3.79 25.29
N TYR A 137 -11.58 3.67 24.13
CA TYR A 137 -11.37 2.55 23.21
C TYR A 137 -9.98 2.61 22.55
N SER A 138 -9.48 3.82 22.24
CA SER A 138 -8.13 4.01 21.73
C SER A 138 -7.07 3.63 22.77
N ALA A 139 -7.33 3.92 24.05
CA ALA A 139 -6.49 3.53 25.15
C ALA A 139 -6.48 2.00 25.33
N ASP A 140 -7.65 1.36 25.22
CA ASP A 140 -7.78 -0.09 25.35
C ASP A 140 -7.17 -0.86 24.15
N ALA A 141 -7.21 -0.26 22.96
CA ALA A 141 -6.48 -0.77 21.81
C ALA A 141 -4.96 -0.66 22.01
N LEU A 142 -4.48 0.44 22.60
CA LEU A 142 -3.07 0.67 22.87
C LEU A 142 -2.54 -0.28 23.97
N THR A 143 -3.31 -0.53 25.04
CA THR A 143 -2.97 -1.53 26.06
C THR A 143 -2.94 -2.94 25.49
N THR A 144 -3.89 -3.28 24.62
CA THR A 144 -3.91 -4.59 23.93
C THR A 144 -2.69 -4.76 23.01
N LEU A 145 -2.25 -3.71 22.32
CA LEU A 145 -1.02 -3.76 21.53
C LEU A 145 0.21 -3.91 22.42
N ASN A 146 0.27 -3.19 23.54
CA ASN A 146 1.40 -3.26 24.47
C ASN A 146 1.53 -4.65 25.11
N THR A 147 0.42 -5.26 25.52
CA THR A 147 0.40 -6.64 26.03
C THR A 147 0.82 -7.66 24.97
N ARG A 148 0.45 -7.46 23.69
CA ARG A 148 0.90 -8.32 22.60
C ARG A 148 2.39 -8.17 22.30
N VAL A 149 2.95 -6.97 22.39
CA VAL A 149 4.38 -6.73 22.29
C VAL A 149 5.13 -7.40 23.44
N GLU A 150 4.59 -7.35 24.65
CA GLU A 150 5.15 -8.06 25.81
C GLU A 150 5.11 -9.58 25.66
N LEU A 151 4.02 -10.13 25.12
CA LEU A 151 3.93 -11.56 24.82
C LEU A 151 4.92 -11.98 23.74
N LEU A 152 5.11 -11.15 22.71
CA LEU A 152 6.10 -11.39 21.66
C LEU A 152 7.52 -11.32 22.21
N SER A 153 7.83 -10.39 23.11
CA SER A 153 9.16 -10.31 23.73
C SER A 153 9.41 -11.52 24.63
N ARG A 154 8.44 -11.92 25.46
CA ARG A 154 8.52 -13.13 26.30
C ARG A 154 8.63 -14.40 25.47
N PHE A 155 7.90 -14.49 24.36
CA PHE A 155 8.03 -15.59 23.41
C PHE A 155 9.44 -15.61 22.81
N ASN A 156 9.94 -14.46 22.36
CA ASN A 156 11.28 -14.38 21.79
C ASN A 156 12.37 -14.74 22.81
N THR A 157 12.18 -14.45 24.11
CA THR A 157 13.11 -14.91 25.17
C THR A 157 13.03 -16.41 25.46
N LEU A 158 11.87 -17.05 25.23
CA LEU A 158 11.71 -18.49 25.39
C LEU A 158 12.35 -19.28 24.24
N PHE A 159 12.42 -18.68 23.05
CA PHE A 159 13.05 -19.26 21.87
C PHE A 159 14.42 -18.67 21.55
N ALA A 160 14.91 -17.71 22.35
CA ALA A 160 16.28 -17.27 22.29
C ALA A 160 17.18 -18.46 22.65
N PRO A 161 18.12 -18.88 21.77
CA PRO A 161 19.00 -19.99 22.06
C PRO A 161 19.76 -19.66 23.34
N LYS A 162 19.65 -20.56 24.32
CA LYS A 162 20.37 -20.48 25.59
C LYS A 162 21.86 -20.45 25.25
N GLN A 163 22.48 -19.27 25.27
CA GLN A 163 23.94 -19.16 25.20
C GLN A 163 24.49 -19.85 26.46
N SER A 164 24.82 -21.12 26.29
CA SER A 164 25.68 -21.86 27.20
C SER A 164 27.02 -21.14 27.21
N VAL A 165 27.34 -20.57 28.36
CA VAL A 165 28.72 -20.28 28.73
C VAL A 165 29.48 -21.59 28.65
N THR A 166 30.32 -21.75 27.62
CA THR A 166 31.60 -22.46 27.64
C THR A 166 32.31 -22.25 26.31
N ASP A 167 33.61 -21.98 26.44
CA ASP A 167 34.61 -21.70 25.41
C ASP A 167 34.72 -22.77 24.30
N ASP A 168 35.42 -22.35 23.24
CA ASP A 168 36.07 -23.12 22.16
C ASP A 168 35.29 -23.47 20.87
N ASP A 169 35.57 -22.63 19.88
CA ASP A 169 36.18 -22.95 18.57
C ASP A 169 35.38 -23.66 17.45
N SER A 170 35.60 -23.14 16.24
CA SER A 170 35.23 -23.63 14.89
C SER A 170 33.83 -23.34 14.29
N ALA A 171 33.83 -22.62 13.17
CA ALA A 171 32.73 -22.30 12.24
C ALA A 171 32.68 -23.29 11.04
N PRO A 172 31.73 -23.20 10.06
CA PRO A 172 30.29 -22.87 10.05
C PRO A 172 29.44 -24.01 9.39
N PRO A 173 28.10 -23.84 9.16
CA PRO A 173 27.66 -23.34 7.85
C PRO A 173 26.45 -22.38 7.86
N HIS A 174 26.45 -21.52 6.85
CA HIS A 174 25.46 -20.52 6.41
C HIS A 174 24.00 -20.67 6.91
N ALA A 175 23.63 -19.77 7.84
CA ALA A 175 22.26 -19.31 8.04
C ALA A 175 22.18 -17.84 7.59
N ILE A 176 21.10 -17.51 6.89
CA ILE A 176 20.83 -16.18 6.32
C ILE A 176 20.76 -15.16 7.46
N GLU A 177 21.77 -14.29 7.52
CA GLU A 177 21.86 -13.19 8.47
C GLU A 177 20.90 -12.08 7.99
N LEU A 178 19.67 -12.06 8.52
CA LEU A 178 18.90 -10.82 8.52
C LEU A 178 19.66 -9.86 9.43
N THR A 179 20.27 -8.85 8.82
CA THR A 179 20.84 -7.68 9.50
C THR A 179 19.71 -6.94 10.20
N ASN A 180 19.38 -7.42 11.40
CA ASN A 180 18.64 -6.68 12.39
C ASN A 180 19.48 -5.46 12.74
N ALA A 181 19.17 -4.32 12.12
CA ALA A 181 19.56 -3.02 12.65
C ALA A 181 19.09 -2.99 14.10
N GLY A 182 20.05 -3.07 15.03
CA GLY A 182 19.80 -3.24 16.45
C GLY A 182 18.96 -2.09 17.01
N CYS A 183 17.66 -2.30 17.14
CA CYS A 183 16.83 -1.52 18.06
C CYS A 183 17.09 -2.03 19.48
N ALA A 184 18.19 -1.57 20.08
CA ALA A 184 18.31 -1.57 21.54
C ALA A 184 17.16 -0.70 22.10
N PRO A 185 16.45 -1.14 23.16
CA PRO A 185 15.30 -0.41 23.66
C PRO A 185 15.78 0.85 24.38
N THR A 186 15.75 1.97 23.69
CA THR A 186 15.96 3.28 24.31
C THR A 186 14.64 3.74 24.91
N VAL A 187 14.63 3.91 26.24
CA VAL A 187 13.52 4.45 27.03
C VAL A 187 13.39 5.95 26.76
N LEU A 188 13.12 6.32 25.51
CA LEU A 188 12.90 7.71 25.10
C LEU A 188 11.53 7.81 24.43
N THR A 189 10.67 8.66 24.99
CA THR A 189 9.32 8.90 24.47
C THR A 189 9.27 10.20 23.68
N GLY A 190 8.59 10.19 22.54
CA GLY A 190 8.27 11.40 21.78
C GLY A 190 9.44 11.97 20.95
N ILE A 191 9.64 13.29 21.03
CA ILE A 191 10.50 14.08 20.12
C ILE A 191 11.99 13.66 20.24
N ASP A 192 12.42 13.20 21.41
CA ASP A 192 13.81 12.78 21.62
C ASP A 192 14.14 11.43 20.96
N ALA A 193 13.15 10.54 20.83
CA ALA A 193 13.31 9.31 20.06
C ALA A 193 13.53 9.59 18.57
N ILE A 194 12.82 10.58 18.04
CA ILE A 194 12.95 11.01 16.64
C ILE A 194 14.31 11.66 16.41
N ARG A 195 14.77 12.52 17.32
CA ARG A 195 16.10 13.16 17.25
C ARG A 195 17.23 12.13 17.30
N GLU A 196 17.11 11.12 18.15
CA GLU A 196 18.11 10.06 18.31
C GLU A 196 18.11 9.07 17.12
N ALA A 197 16.95 8.79 16.52
CA ALA A 197 16.85 8.02 15.28
C ALA A 197 17.49 8.77 14.10
N VAL A 198 17.26 10.08 14.00
CA VAL A 198 17.90 10.93 12.97
C VAL A 198 19.42 10.94 13.15
N ARG A 199 19.92 11.08 14.38
CA ARG A 199 21.36 11.04 14.69
C ARG A 199 22.01 9.71 14.31
N ARG A 200 21.33 8.57 14.52
CA ARG A 200 21.82 7.24 14.08
C ARG A 200 21.82 7.10 12.56
N SER A 201 20.80 7.63 11.88
CA SER A 201 20.70 7.52 10.42
C SER A 201 21.77 8.32 9.67
N SER A 202 22.27 9.40 10.26
CA SER A 202 23.33 10.24 9.67
C SER A 202 24.73 9.63 9.75
N GLY A 203 24.99 8.65 10.62
CA GLY A 203 26.30 7.97 10.72
C GLY A 203 26.42 6.70 9.87
N LEU A 204 25.34 6.25 9.22
CA LEU A 204 25.31 4.99 8.46
C LEU A 204 25.98 5.11 7.06
N PHE A 205 26.45 6.29 6.68
CA PHE A 205 27.03 6.56 5.36
C PHE A 205 28.50 7.03 5.40
N ASP A 206 29.15 7.13 6.57
CA ASP A 206 30.53 7.66 6.68
C ASP A 206 31.63 6.58 6.79
N ASP A 207 31.28 5.29 6.90
CA ASP A 207 32.27 4.23 7.22
C ASP A 207 32.76 3.38 6.02
N GLU A 208 32.42 3.70 4.77
CA GLU A 208 32.88 2.92 3.60
C GLU A 208 34.00 3.53 2.73
N ASP A 209 34.51 4.74 3.03
CA ASP A 209 35.53 5.39 2.16
C ASP A 209 36.93 5.59 2.78
N THR A 210 37.23 5.08 3.98
CA THR A 210 38.54 5.33 4.64
C THR A 210 39.49 4.12 4.80
N MET A 211 39.28 3.00 4.08
CA MET A 211 40.18 1.84 4.21
C MET A 211 40.63 1.15 2.91
N SER A 212 40.85 1.92 1.84
CA SER A 212 41.59 1.43 0.66
C SER A 212 42.53 2.50 0.10
N GLY A 213 43.71 2.66 0.71
CA GLY A 213 44.72 3.58 0.20
C GLY A 213 46.04 3.65 0.99
N MET A 214 46.49 2.54 1.59
CA MET A 214 47.87 2.41 2.07
C MET A 214 48.41 1.03 1.67
N ASN A 215 48.87 0.97 0.41
CA ASN A 215 50.11 0.32 -0.07
C ASN A 215 50.15 0.35 -1.60
#